data_AF-A0A521TBA3-F1
#
_entry.id   AF-A0A521TBA3-F1
#
_cell.length_a   1.000
_cell.length_b   1.000
_cell.length_c   1.000
_cell.angle_alpha   90.00
_cell.angle_beta   90.00
_cell.angle_gamma   90.00
#
_symmetry.space_group_name_H-M   'P 1'
#
loop_
_entity.id
_entity.type
_entity.pdbx_description
1 polymer ?
#
loop_
_entity_poly.entity_id
_entity_poly.type
_entity_poly.pdbx_seq_one_letter_code
_entity_poly.pdbx_strand_id
1 'polypeptide(L)'
;MNYTRSLVAVLMIAAASAGCGSSSGLSPVEPSTSTGTSAQLVPPTAFLVASQRINADSNTLTFTWGSSESSFQLVIGTASGSTNVLSQTVIGNTFAWTSPRAAGTYYARVAAKRGDSTSAFSDEQILTIVDVRNIIEAMFFHTGPMSDATEGAGSNPLAGIWADGTRLRVQVSTDAGGTARANAQTFADQYAALVGGAITATAEMTSDRMQSSAQRPELSLPEFTIGIRVQTGVCTTGALACANYGPAPLGQNRAMITLALSGGLNVSATAHEMGHAYGMGHIQTPAAGRPEFRFMMNSNSGAEQMTDAEKLAVTLARNGGLRAGMTRAQAFGLGLINQ
;
A
#
# COMPACT_ATOMS: atom_id res chain seq x y z
N MET A 1 -21.62 -8.57 -39.88
CA MET A 1 -20.17 -8.48 -40.16
C MET A 1 -19.57 -9.83 -39.84
N ASN A 2 -19.25 -10.60 -40.89
CA ASN A 2 -18.81 -11.98 -40.81
C ASN A 2 -17.29 -12.00 -40.62
N TYR A 3 -16.80 -12.60 -39.53
CA TYR A 3 -15.39 -12.93 -39.37
C TYR A 3 -15.17 -14.41 -39.65
N THR A 4 -14.53 -14.67 -40.78
CA THR A 4 -14.06 -15.96 -41.28
C THR A 4 -12.94 -16.48 -40.37
N ARG A 5 -13.09 -17.72 -39.89
CA ARG A 5 -12.06 -18.47 -39.16
C ARG A 5 -11.09 -19.10 -40.16
N SER A 6 -9.81 -18.76 -40.10
CA SER A 6 -8.75 -19.48 -40.81
C SER A 6 -8.18 -20.59 -39.91
N LEU A 7 -8.41 -21.84 -40.32
CA LEU A 7 -7.68 -23.01 -39.86
C LEU A 7 -6.27 -22.98 -40.47
N VAL A 8 -5.23 -23.13 -39.64
CA VAL A 8 -3.88 -23.47 -40.08
C VAL A 8 -3.64 -24.95 -39.76
N ALA A 9 -3.52 -25.76 -40.80
CA ALA A 9 -3.08 -27.14 -40.73
C ALA A 9 -1.54 -27.18 -40.78
N VAL A 10 -0.90 -27.80 -39.77
CA VAL A 10 0.54 -28.05 -39.79
C VAL A 10 0.78 -29.46 -40.30
N LEU A 11 1.47 -29.53 -41.45
CA LEU A 11 1.86 -30.74 -42.16
C LEU A 11 3.13 -31.32 -41.49
N MET A 12 3.04 -32.55 -40.98
CA MET A 12 4.22 -33.33 -40.56
C MET A 12 4.85 -34.01 -41.78
N ILE A 13 6.13 -33.73 -42.02
CA ILE A 13 6.96 -34.47 -42.99
C ILE A 13 7.95 -35.32 -42.21
N ALA A 14 7.75 -36.64 -42.26
CA ALA A 14 8.73 -37.63 -41.86
C ALA A 14 9.63 -37.93 -43.07
N ALA A 15 10.94 -37.74 -42.92
CA ALA A 15 11.94 -38.20 -43.89
C ALA A 15 12.75 -39.32 -43.24
N ALA A 16 12.53 -40.54 -43.73
CA ALA A 16 13.41 -41.67 -43.49
C ALA A 16 14.39 -41.78 -44.67
N SER A 17 15.69 -41.78 -44.39
CA SER A 17 16.72 -42.17 -45.35
C SER A 17 17.60 -43.24 -44.74
N ALA A 18 17.51 -44.45 -45.31
CA ALA A 18 18.47 -45.52 -45.12
C ALA A 18 19.71 -45.26 -45.98
N GLY A 19 20.90 -45.50 -45.41
CA GLY A 19 22.17 -45.43 -46.12
C GLY A 19 23.17 -46.40 -45.51
N CYS A 20 23.36 -47.55 -46.14
CA CYS A 20 24.47 -48.45 -45.89
C CYS A 20 25.74 -47.88 -46.54
N GLY A 21 26.84 -47.86 -45.81
CA GLY A 21 28.15 -47.45 -46.33
C GLY A 21 29.27 -47.88 -45.42
N SER A 22 29.86 -49.02 -45.74
CA SER A 22 31.04 -49.62 -45.12
C SER A 22 32.32 -49.17 -45.83
N SER A 23 33.29 -48.58 -45.11
CA SER A 23 34.72 -48.62 -45.50
C SER A 23 35.64 -48.13 -44.38
N SER A 24 36.51 -49.06 -43.94
CA SER A 24 37.96 -48.90 -43.82
C SER A 24 38.56 -47.84 -42.87
N GLY A 25 38.95 -48.32 -41.69
CA GLY A 25 40.33 -48.22 -41.19
C GLY A 25 41.00 -46.83 -41.16
N LEU A 26 40.70 -46.06 -40.13
CA LEU A 26 41.62 -45.08 -39.53
C LEU A 26 41.51 -45.23 -38.01
N SER A 27 42.66 -45.32 -37.33
CA SER A 27 42.75 -45.43 -35.87
C SER A 27 41.93 -44.33 -35.19
N PRO A 28 41.15 -44.63 -34.14
CA PRO A 28 40.36 -43.63 -33.47
C PRO A 28 41.31 -42.66 -32.78
N VAL A 29 41.39 -41.43 -33.29
CA VAL A 29 41.63 -40.28 -32.42
C VAL A 29 40.41 -40.28 -31.51
N GLU A 30 40.59 -40.71 -30.26
CA GLU A 30 39.56 -40.52 -29.25
C GLU A 30 39.20 -39.04 -29.28
N PRO A 31 37.95 -38.66 -29.64
CA PRO A 31 37.53 -37.32 -29.33
C PRO A 31 37.68 -37.25 -27.82
N SER A 32 38.53 -36.34 -27.34
CA SER A 32 38.40 -35.89 -25.96
C SER A 32 36.99 -35.35 -25.87
N THR A 33 36.04 -36.20 -25.49
CA THR A 33 34.76 -35.78 -24.98
C THR A 33 35.15 -34.88 -23.84
N SER A 34 35.07 -33.57 -24.09
CA SER A 34 35.01 -32.60 -23.03
C SER A 34 33.84 -33.07 -22.19
N THR A 35 34.12 -33.84 -21.14
CA THR A 35 33.27 -33.97 -19.97
C THR A 35 33.35 -32.64 -19.24
N GLY A 36 33.13 -31.54 -19.97
CA GLY A 36 32.59 -30.33 -19.42
C GLY A 36 31.26 -30.75 -18.85
N THR A 37 31.31 -31.29 -17.64
CA THR A 37 30.22 -31.27 -16.69
C THR A 37 29.85 -29.81 -16.64
N SER A 38 28.90 -29.42 -17.49
CA SER A 38 28.30 -28.11 -17.41
C SER A 38 27.81 -28.04 -15.97
N ALA A 39 28.51 -27.28 -15.13
CA ALA A 39 28.28 -27.29 -13.69
C ALA A 39 26.78 -27.12 -13.50
N GLN A 40 26.16 -28.08 -12.79
CA GLN A 40 24.71 -28.15 -12.63
C GLN A 40 24.21 -26.78 -12.15
N LEU A 41 23.21 -26.22 -12.84
CA LEU A 41 22.65 -24.94 -12.44
C LEU A 41 21.98 -25.08 -11.07
N VAL A 42 22.39 -24.23 -10.14
CA VAL A 42 21.84 -24.19 -8.78
C VAL A 42 20.68 -23.19 -8.73
N PRO A 43 19.53 -23.56 -8.15
CA PRO A 43 18.41 -22.63 -7.95
C PRO A 43 18.84 -21.38 -7.16
N PRO A 44 18.35 -20.18 -7.53
CA PRO A 44 18.57 -18.99 -6.73
C PRO A 44 17.97 -19.13 -5.33
N THR A 45 18.65 -18.57 -4.34
CA THR A 45 18.22 -18.53 -2.94
C THR A 45 17.85 -17.10 -2.52
N ALA A 46 17.21 -16.93 -1.36
CA ALA A 46 16.85 -15.62 -0.81
C ALA A 46 16.11 -14.71 -1.82
N PHE A 47 15.26 -15.30 -2.66
CA PHE A 47 14.45 -14.54 -3.60
C PHE A 47 13.38 -13.79 -2.83
N LEU A 48 13.43 -12.46 -2.86
CA LEU A 48 12.56 -11.59 -2.08
C LEU A 48 12.22 -10.30 -2.82
N VAL A 49 11.17 -9.62 -2.36
CA VAL A 49 10.86 -8.24 -2.75
C VAL A 49 11.67 -7.30 -1.87
N ALA A 50 12.69 -6.67 -2.45
CA ALA A 50 13.57 -5.74 -1.75
C ALA A 50 12.91 -4.38 -1.49
N SER A 51 12.03 -3.95 -2.39
CA SER A 51 11.25 -2.71 -2.23
C SER A 51 9.99 -2.72 -3.08
N GLN A 52 8.98 -1.95 -2.67
CA GLN A 52 7.84 -1.58 -3.51
C GLN A 52 7.63 -0.08 -3.45
N ARG A 53 7.51 0.51 -4.64
CA ARG A 53 7.11 1.90 -4.82
C ARG A 53 5.74 1.93 -5.50
N ILE A 54 4.79 2.57 -4.83
CA ILE A 54 3.45 2.84 -5.36
C ILE A 54 3.49 4.23 -5.98
N ASN A 55 2.96 4.39 -7.19
CA ASN A 55 2.72 5.67 -7.85
C ASN A 55 1.24 5.75 -8.28
N ALA A 56 0.83 6.88 -8.86
CA ALA A 56 -0.54 7.12 -9.30
C ALA A 56 -1.04 6.10 -10.35
N ASP A 57 -0.15 5.72 -11.27
CA ASP A 57 -0.46 4.95 -12.47
C ASP A 57 0.37 3.65 -12.58
N SER A 58 1.27 3.43 -11.63
CA SER A 58 2.27 2.37 -11.70
C SER A 58 2.67 1.87 -10.32
N ASN A 59 3.02 0.59 -10.25
CA ASN A 59 3.72 0.00 -9.12
C ASN A 59 5.06 -0.51 -9.61
N THR A 60 6.10 -0.28 -8.83
CA THR A 60 7.44 -0.82 -9.09
C THR A 60 7.81 -1.74 -7.95
N LEU A 61 8.04 -3.02 -8.25
CA LEU A 61 8.61 -3.97 -7.29
C LEU A 61 10.05 -4.24 -7.70
N THR A 62 10.97 -4.12 -6.75
CA THR A 62 12.35 -4.53 -6.96
C THR A 62 12.56 -5.89 -6.32
N PHE A 63 12.94 -6.88 -7.12
CA PHE A 63 13.31 -8.20 -6.64
C PHE A 63 14.81 -8.31 -6.48
N THR A 64 15.25 -9.09 -5.51
CA THR A 64 16.66 -9.50 -5.35
C THR A 64 16.73 -10.99 -5.02
N TRP A 65 17.84 -11.64 -5.40
CA TRP A 65 18.13 -13.03 -5.05
C TRP A 65 19.63 -13.28 -4.92
N GLY A 66 20.00 -14.36 -4.26
CA GLY A 66 21.37 -14.88 -4.18
C GLY A 66 21.63 -15.95 -5.22
N SER A 67 22.67 -15.79 -6.03
CA SER A 67 23.20 -16.81 -6.94
C SER A 67 24.57 -16.41 -7.49
N SER A 68 25.37 -17.39 -7.91
CA SER A 68 26.64 -17.20 -8.64
C SER A 68 26.47 -17.13 -10.15
N GLU A 69 25.27 -17.44 -10.66
CA GLU A 69 24.96 -17.36 -12.09
C GLU A 69 24.75 -15.90 -12.51
N SER A 70 24.87 -15.60 -13.81
CA SER A 70 24.71 -14.24 -14.33
C SER A 70 23.40 -14.01 -15.09
N SER A 71 22.70 -15.10 -15.44
CA SER A 71 21.45 -15.05 -16.19
C SER A 71 20.39 -15.91 -15.52
N PHE A 72 19.16 -15.41 -15.53
CA PHE A 72 18.04 -15.98 -14.80
C PHE A 72 16.76 -15.96 -15.63
N GLN A 73 15.89 -16.94 -15.43
CA GLN A 73 14.51 -16.91 -15.89
C GLN A 73 13.63 -16.43 -14.73
N LEU A 74 13.09 -15.21 -14.83
CA LEU A 74 12.10 -14.69 -13.88
C LEU A 74 10.71 -14.91 -14.47
N VAL A 75 9.82 -15.48 -13.66
CA VAL A 75 8.41 -15.67 -14.04
C VAL A 75 7.47 -15.11 -12.99
N ILE A 76 6.34 -14.59 -13.44
CA ILE A 76 5.27 -14.07 -12.60
C ILE A 76 3.93 -14.57 -13.13
N GLY A 77 3.04 -14.96 -12.23
CA GLY A 77 1.69 -15.41 -12.54
C GLY A 77 0.64 -14.84 -11.59
N THR A 78 -0.63 -14.96 -12.00
CA THR A 78 -1.80 -14.61 -11.17
C THR A 78 -2.25 -15.74 -10.24
N ALA A 79 -1.59 -16.90 -10.30
CA ALA A 79 -1.80 -18.05 -9.44
C ALA A 79 -0.46 -18.73 -9.18
N SER A 80 -0.37 -19.50 -8.09
CA SER A 80 0.85 -20.24 -7.75
C SER A 80 1.29 -21.14 -8.90
N GLY A 81 2.58 -21.07 -9.25
CA GLY A 81 3.19 -21.81 -10.36
C GLY A 81 2.87 -21.28 -11.76
N SER A 82 1.96 -20.31 -11.92
CA SER A 82 1.64 -19.71 -13.22
C SER A 82 2.73 -18.77 -13.72
N THR A 83 2.79 -18.56 -15.04
CA THR A 83 3.74 -17.67 -15.73
C THR A 83 3.05 -16.69 -16.69
N ASN A 84 1.73 -16.53 -16.54
CA ASN A 84 0.87 -15.79 -17.47
C ASN A 84 1.07 -14.26 -17.46
N VAL A 85 1.87 -13.72 -16.55
CA VAL A 85 2.07 -12.26 -16.40
C VAL A 85 3.46 -11.82 -16.88
N LEU A 86 4.49 -12.57 -16.51
CA LEU A 86 5.86 -12.33 -16.95
C LEU A 86 6.57 -13.67 -17.14
N SER A 87 7.36 -13.77 -18.20
CA SER A 87 8.34 -14.82 -18.37
C SER A 87 9.50 -14.24 -19.18
N GLN A 88 10.55 -13.78 -18.52
CA GLN A 88 11.70 -13.18 -19.20
C GLN A 88 13.03 -13.67 -18.66
N THR A 89 14.04 -13.59 -19.52
CA THR A 89 15.43 -13.72 -19.10
C THR A 89 15.92 -12.38 -18.52
N VAL A 90 16.55 -12.44 -17.36
CA VAL A 90 17.12 -11.30 -16.62
C VAL A 90 18.62 -11.53 -16.46
N ILE A 91 19.40 -10.44 -16.50
CA ILE A 91 20.84 -10.45 -16.24
C ILE A 91 21.12 -9.82 -14.88
N GLY A 92 21.98 -10.46 -14.09
CA GLY A 92 22.30 -10.05 -12.72
C GLY A 92 21.25 -10.49 -11.70
N ASN A 93 21.46 -10.12 -10.44
CA ASN A 93 20.71 -10.61 -9.28
C ASN A 93 19.60 -9.66 -8.78
N THR A 94 19.17 -8.73 -9.65
CA THR A 94 18.13 -7.75 -9.34
C THR A 94 17.23 -7.53 -10.54
N PHE A 95 15.94 -7.29 -10.28
CA PHE A 95 14.99 -6.96 -11.34
C PHE A 95 13.92 -5.99 -10.84
N ALA A 96 13.72 -4.89 -11.58
CA ALA A 96 12.63 -3.97 -11.34
C ALA A 96 11.43 -4.32 -12.23
N TRP A 97 10.37 -4.83 -11.62
CA TRP A 97 9.11 -5.09 -12.30
C TRP A 97 8.21 -3.85 -12.18
N THR A 98 8.16 -3.08 -13.27
CA THR A 98 7.42 -1.82 -13.39
C THR A 98 6.38 -1.93 -14.49
N SER A 99 5.16 -1.43 -14.25
CA SER A 99 4.12 -1.10 -15.25
C SER A 99 2.81 -0.86 -14.51
N PRO A 100 1.79 -0.22 -15.12
CA PRO A 100 0.43 -0.43 -14.67
C PRO A 100 0.18 -1.94 -14.57
N ARG A 101 -0.29 -2.35 -13.39
CA ARG A 101 -0.72 -3.71 -13.06
C ARG A 101 -2.02 -3.57 -12.30
N ALA A 102 -2.96 -4.46 -12.57
CA ALA A 102 -4.16 -4.53 -11.75
C ALA A 102 -3.75 -4.84 -10.30
N ALA A 103 -4.38 -4.17 -9.34
CA ALA A 103 -4.25 -4.56 -7.96
C ALA A 103 -4.66 -6.03 -7.78
N GLY A 104 -3.97 -6.72 -6.87
CA GLY A 104 -4.22 -8.12 -6.60
C GLY A 104 -2.98 -8.87 -6.15
N THR A 105 -3.17 -10.18 -6.00
CA THR A 105 -2.12 -11.10 -5.59
C THR A 105 -1.44 -11.70 -6.82
N TYR A 106 -0.11 -11.70 -6.81
CA TYR A 106 0.72 -12.34 -7.83
C TYR A 106 1.71 -13.27 -7.17
N TYR A 107 2.30 -14.14 -7.99
CA TYR A 107 3.25 -15.15 -7.55
C TYR A 107 4.48 -15.05 -8.43
N ALA A 108 5.65 -14.88 -7.82
CA ALA A 108 6.91 -14.77 -8.56
C ALA A 108 7.88 -15.86 -8.12
N ARG A 109 8.72 -16.30 -9.06
CA ARG A 109 9.83 -17.21 -8.80
C ARG A 109 10.91 -17.01 -9.85
N VAL A 110 12.14 -17.35 -9.49
CA VAL A 110 13.31 -17.16 -10.37
C VAL A 110 14.12 -18.44 -10.45
N ALA A 111 14.64 -18.76 -11.63
CA ALA A 111 15.54 -19.89 -11.86
C ALA A 111 16.83 -19.41 -12.52
N ALA A 112 17.96 -20.05 -12.24
CA ALA A 112 19.20 -19.81 -12.97
C ALA A 112 19.06 -20.32 -14.42
N LYS A 113 19.67 -19.61 -15.36
CA LYS A 113 19.59 -19.93 -16.80
C LYS A 113 20.98 -19.87 -17.45
N ARG A 114 21.29 -20.87 -18.28
CA ARG A 114 22.50 -20.92 -19.11
C ARG A 114 22.17 -21.55 -20.46
N GLY A 115 22.09 -20.73 -21.50
CA GLY A 115 21.55 -21.17 -22.79
C GLY A 115 20.10 -21.63 -22.63
N ASP A 116 19.79 -22.84 -23.10
CA ASP A 116 18.47 -23.47 -22.98
C ASP A 116 18.25 -24.19 -21.64
N SER A 117 19.32 -24.37 -20.86
CA SER A 117 19.24 -25.02 -19.55
C SER A 117 18.71 -24.05 -18.49
N THR A 118 17.77 -24.54 -17.68
CA THR A 118 17.18 -23.81 -16.54
C THR A 118 17.26 -24.68 -15.29
N SER A 119 17.63 -24.11 -14.14
CA SER A 119 17.59 -24.82 -12.86
C SER A 119 16.15 -25.08 -12.40
N ALA A 120 15.98 -25.75 -11.25
CA ALA A 120 14.72 -25.60 -10.52
C ALA A 120 14.51 -24.12 -10.11
N PHE A 121 13.26 -23.73 -9.92
CA PHE A 121 12.91 -22.39 -9.43
C PHE A 121 13.23 -22.24 -7.93
N SER A 122 13.47 -21.00 -7.52
CA SER A 122 13.47 -20.59 -6.11
C SER A 122 12.14 -20.88 -5.43
N ASP A 123 12.10 -20.71 -4.10
CA ASP A 123 10.85 -20.55 -3.38
C ASP A 123 10.00 -19.43 -4.00
N GLU A 124 8.69 -19.63 -4.02
CA GLU A 124 7.74 -18.70 -4.61
C GLU A 124 7.43 -17.56 -3.65
N GLN A 125 7.45 -16.34 -4.18
CA GLN A 125 7.10 -15.13 -3.44
C GLN A 125 5.67 -14.71 -3.78
N ILE A 126 4.86 -14.51 -2.74
CA ILE A 126 3.53 -13.92 -2.85
C ILE A 126 3.68 -12.40 -2.87
N LEU A 127 3.20 -11.78 -3.94
CA LEU A 127 3.27 -10.36 -4.16
C LEU A 127 1.88 -9.75 -3.97
N THR A 128 1.82 -8.60 -3.33
CA THR A 128 0.59 -7.79 -3.31
C THR A 128 0.82 -6.49 -4.06
N ILE A 129 0.07 -6.31 -5.14
CA ILE A 129 -0.01 -5.04 -5.85
C ILE A 129 -1.23 -4.29 -5.32
N VAL A 130 -1.01 -3.08 -4.85
CA VAL A 130 -2.07 -2.18 -4.41
C VAL A 130 -2.31 -1.11 -5.46
N ASP A 131 -3.56 -0.66 -5.55
CA ASP A 131 -3.94 0.51 -6.32
C ASP A 131 -4.11 1.66 -5.34
N VAL A 132 -3.41 2.78 -5.57
CA VAL A 132 -3.53 3.95 -4.69
C VAL A 132 -4.96 4.48 -4.63
N ARG A 133 -5.77 4.23 -5.67
CA ARG A 133 -7.20 4.56 -5.69
C ARG A 133 -7.99 3.78 -4.64
N ASN A 134 -7.59 2.55 -4.33
CA ASN A 134 -8.19 1.77 -3.22
C ASN A 134 -7.79 2.36 -1.85
N ILE A 135 -6.59 2.94 -1.74
CA ILE A 135 -6.14 3.65 -0.54
C ILE A 135 -6.95 4.95 -0.37
N ILE A 136 -7.10 5.74 -1.44
CA ILE A 136 -7.93 6.95 -1.45
C ILE A 136 -9.37 6.62 -1.06
N GLU A 137 -9.93 5.54 -1.61
CA GLU A 137 -11.28 5.08 -1.29
C GLU A 137 -11.44 4.71 0.18
N ALA A 138 -10.54 3.88 0.70
CA ALA A 138 -10.54 3.49 2.12
C ALA A 138 -10.39 4.70 3.05
N MET A 139 -9.45 5.60 2.73
CA MET A 139 -9.17 6.78 3.55
C MET A 139 -10.30 7.80 3.54
N PHE A 140 -10.86 8.14 2.38
CA PHE A 140 -11.78 9.29 2.31
C PHE A 140 -13.26 8.89 2.23
N PHE A 141 -13.53 7.63 1.89
CA PHE A 141 -14.89 7.13 1.74
C PHE A 141 -15.17 5.91 2.62
N HIS A 142 -14.18 5.42 3.37
CA HIS A 142 -14.33 4.31 4.33
C HIS A 142 -14.98 3.09 3.68
N THR A 143 -14.62 2.84 2.42
CA THR A 143 -15.17 1.79 1.55
C THR A 143 -14.08 1.22 0.66
N GLY A 144 -14.43 0.20 -0.13
CA GLY A 144 -13.51 -0.42 -1.07
C GLY A 144 -12.64 -1.52 -0.44
N PRO A 145 -11.84 -2.20 -1.27
CA PRO A 145 -11.16 -3.45 -0.89
C PRO A 145 -10.03 -3.29 0.13
N MET A 146 -9.67 -2.05 0.47
CA MET A 146 -8.67 -1.76 1.51
C MET A 146 -9.29 -1.07 2.74
N SER A 147 -10.60 -0.90 2.83
CA SER A 147 -11.20 -0.38 4.06
C SER A 147 -11.31 -1.46 5.12
N ASP A 148 -11.07 -1.11 6.39
CA ASP A 148 -11.32 -2.04 7.51
C ASP A 148 -12.73 -1.97 8.07
N ALA A 149 -13.50 -0.97 7.64
CA ALA A 149 -14.89 -0.83 7.98
C ALA A 149 -15.71 -1.79 7.13
N THR A 150 -16.57 -2.57 7.79
CA THR A 150 -17.75 -3.10 7.08
C THR A 150 -18.57 -1.90 6.59
N GLU A 151 -19.14 -1.97 5.38
CA GLU A 151 -19.80 -0.88 4.63
C GLU A 151 -20.94 -0.10 5.35
N GLY A 152 -21.11 -0.25 6.66
CA GLY A 152 -22.19 0.32 7.47
C GLY A 152 -21.95 1.71 8.06
N ALA A 153 -21.00 2.51 7.55
CA ALA A 153 -20.67 3.79 8.18
C ALA A 153 -21.59 4.96 7.77
N GLY A 154 -22.90 4.81 8.04
CA GLY A 154 -23.90 5.88 7.90
C GLY A 154 -23.69 7.09 8.82
N SER A 155 -22.65 7.07 9.65
CA SER A 155 -22.22 8.15 10.54
C SER A 155 -20.95 8.89 10.07
N ASN A 156 -20.32 8.46 8.97
CA ASN A 156 -19.02 9.01 8.59
C ASN A 156 -19.15 10.22 7.67
N PRO A 157 -18.35 11.27 7.88
CA PRO A 157 -18.38 12.45 7.06
C PRO A 157 -18.00 12.09 5.63
N LEU A 158 -18.70 12.73 4.70
CA LEU A 158 -18.30 12.81 3.30
C LEU A 158 -16.84 13.25 3.21
N ALA A 159 -16.11 12.74 2.21
CA ALA A 159 -14.67 12.90 2.05
C ALA A 159 -14.14 14.30 2.38
N GLY A 160 -13.02 14.33 3.13
CA GLY A 160 -12.26 15.54 3.45
C GLY A 160 -13.07 16.54 4.27
N ILE A 161 -13.22 16.30 5.58
CA ILE A 161 -14.12 17.07 6.48
C ILE A 161 -13.96 18.61 6.36
N TRP A 162 -12.76 19.08 6.01
CA TRP A 162 -12.40 20.49 6.02
C TRP A 162 -12.39 21.10 4.63
N ALA A 163 -13.05 22.26 4.49
CA ALA A 163 -13.07 23.01 3.24
C ALA A 163 -11.70 23.67 2.95
N ASP A 164 -11.48 24.03 1.69
CA ASP A 164 -10.30 24.81 1.31
C ASP A 164 -10.33 26.19 1.98
N GLY A 165 -9.17 26.65 2.45
CA GLY A 165 -9.02 27.86 3.25
C GLY A 165 -9.29 27.68 4.74
N THR A 166 -9.71 26.48 5.19
CA THR A 166 -9.92 26.22 6.61
C THR A 166 -8.61 26.36 7.40
N ARG A 167 -8.70 27.12 8.50
CA ARG A 167 -7.64 27.26 9.51
C ARG A 167 -8.08 26.54 10.77
N LEU A 168 -7.57 25.34 10.97
CA LEU A 168 -7.90 24.52 12.12
C LEU A 168 -7.10 24.97 13.35
N ARG A 169 -7.75 24.91 14.51
CA ARG A 169 -7.06 24.97 15.80
C ARG A 169 -7.00 23.57 16.38
N VAL A 170 -5.82 23.12 16.79
CA VAL A 170 -5.69 21.88 17.56
C VAL A 170 -5.43 22.26 19.01
N GLN A 171 -6.44 22.14 19.85
CA GLN A 171 -6.35 22.49 21.27
C GLN A 171 -6.02 21.24 22.06
N VAL A 172 -4.84 21.22 22.68
CA VAL A 172 -4.32 20.06 23.42
C VAL A 172 -4.37 20.34 24.90
N SER A 173 -5.14 19.54 25.64
CA SER A 173 -5.26 19.73 27.08
C SER A 173 -3.92 19.54 27.78
N THR A 174 -3.67 20.30 28.84
CA THR A 174 -2.44 20.19 29.64
C THR A 174 -2.14 18.77 30.14
N ASP A 175 -3.18 17.99 30.44
CA ASP A 175 -3.11 16.58 30.84
C ASP A 175 -2.76 15.61 29.70
N ALA A 176 -3.05 15.95 28.43
CA ALA A 176 -2.55 15.20 27.27
C ALA A 176 -1.03 15.37 27.08
N GLY A 177 -0.49 16.53 27.49
CA GLY A 177 0.94 16.80 27.62
C GLY A 177 1.63 17.26 26.32
N GLY A 178 2.89 17.70 26.48
CA GLY A 178 3.67 18.31 25.41
C GLY A 178 3.98 17.38 24.23
N THR A 179 4.12 16.07 24.49
CA THR A 179 4.33 15.05 23.45
C THR A 179 3.14 14.96 22.50
N ALA A 180 1.91 14.90 23.04
CA ALA A 180 0.69 14.88 22.22
C ALA A 180 0.61 16.15 21.34
N ARG A 181 0.91 17.32 21.91
CA ARG A 181 0.95 18.58 21.16
C ARG A 181 1.98 18.57 20.03
N ALA A 182 3.20 18.09 20.29
CA ALA A 182 4.25 18.03 19.28
C ALA A 182 3.87 17.09 18.12
N ASN A 183 3.23 15.96 18.41
CA ASN A 183 2.77 15.02 17.39
C ASN A 183 1.59 15.57 16.59
N ALA A 184 0.64 16.22 17.26
CA ALA A 184 -0.45 16.91 16.59
C ALA A 184 0.06 17.99 15.64
N GLN A 185 1.08 18.77 16.05
CA GLN A 185 1.71 19.76 15.17
C GLN A 185 2.41 19.09 13.99
N THR A 186 3.17 18.02 14.23
CA THR A 186 3.89 17.29 13.17
C THR A 186 2.91 16.76 12.12
N PHE A 187 1.81 16.15 12.56
CA PHE A 187 0.76 15.68 11.66
C PHE A 187 0.14 16.85 10.88
N ALA A 188 -0.21 17.94 11.57
CA ALA A 188 -0.80 19.13 10.97
C ALA A 188 0.11 19.73 9.88
N ASP A 189 1.40 19.85 10.15
CA ASP A 189 2.39 20.38 9.20
C ASP A 189 2.54 19.47 7.98
N GLN A 190 2.62 18.16 8.21
CA GLN A 190 2.67 17.17 7.14
C GLN A 190 1.42 17.24 6.26
N TYR A 191 0.23 17.20 6.87
CA TYR A 191 -1.02 17.28 6.12
C TYR A 191 -1.12 18.60 5.34
N ALA A 192 -0.81 19.74 5.97
CA ALA A 192 -0.83 21.04 5.33
C ALA A 192 0.10 21.08 4.10
N ALA A 193 1.31 20.51 4.20
CA ALA A 193 2.23 20.41 3.08
C ALA A 193 1.66 19.53 1.94
N LEU A 194 1.08 18.37 2.25
CA LEU A 194 0.51 17.45 1.26
C LEU A 194 -0.68 18.06 0.51
N VAL A 195 -1.46 18.92 1.16
CA VAL A 195 -2.62 19.59 0.55
C VAL A 195 -2.29 20.97 -0.02
N GLY A 196 -1.00 21.31 -0.16
CA GLY A 196 -0.55 22.59 -0.74
C GLY A 196 -0.96 23.82 0.06
N GLY A 197 -1.12 23.69 1.38
CA GLY A 197 -1.58 24.75 2.27
C GLY A 197 -3.08 25.07 2.19
N ALA A 198 -3.85 24.28 1.44
CA ALA A 198 -5.29 24.49 1.33
C ALA A 198 -6.03 24.30 2.67
N ILE A 199 -5.48 23.48 3.57
CA ILE A 199 -5.92 23.36 4.96
C ILE A 199 -4.68 23.56 5.82
N THR A 200 -4.78 24.41 6.83
CA THR A 200 -3.69 24.67 7.78
C THR A 200 -4.15 24.40 9.19
N ALA A 201 -3.24 24.03 10.08
CA ALA A 201 -3.57 23.87 11.48
C ALA A 201 -2.39 24.26 12.38
N THR A 202 -2.72 24.74 13.58
CA THR A 202 -1.74 25.02 14.64
C THR A 202 -2.14 24.32 15.93
N ALA A 203 -1.19 23.65 16.57
CA ALA A 203 -1.39 22.95 17.83
C ALA A 203 -0.91 23.78 19.02
N GLU A 204 -1.86 24.10 19.91
CA GLU A 204 -1.65 24.90 21.11
C GLU A 204 -2.04 24.12 22.37
N MET A 205 -1.37 24.42 23.49
CA MET A 205 -1.78 23.88 24.80
C MET A 205 -2.94 24.71 25.34
N THR A 206 -3.89 24.04 26.01
CA THR A 206 -4.96 24.70 26.77
C THR A 206 -5.03 24.14 28.18
N SER A 207 -5.30 25.01 29.16
CA SER A 207 -5.59 24.61 30.55
C SER A 207 -6.97 23.98 30.69
N ASP A 208 -7.84 24.15 29.69
CA ASP A 208 -9.12 23.46 29.64
C ASP A 208 -8.89 21.95 29.46
N ARG A 209 -9.45 21.15 30.37
CA ARG A 209 -9.37 19.69 30.31
C ARG A 209 -10.35 19.09 29.32
N MET A 210 -11.37 19.83 28.89
CA MET A 210 -12.40 19.37 27.96
C MET A 210 -13.15 18.10 28.43
N GLN A 211 -13.20 17.86 29.75
CA GLN A 211 -13.69 16.62 30.40
C GLN A 211 -15.13 16.70 30.93
N SER A 212 -15.80 17.87 30.96
CA SER A 212 -17.02 18.05 31.76
C SER A 212 -18.26 17.35 31.18
N SER A 213 -18.67 16.24 31.81
CA SER A 213 -19.92 15.52 31.51
C SER A 213 -21.21 16.33 31.80
N ALA A 214 -21.13 17.47 32.49
CA ALA A 214 -22.28 18.30 32.85
C ALA A 214 -22.64 19.35 31.78
N GLN A 215 -21.74 19.65 30.85
CA GLN A 215 -21.95 20.57 29.73
C GLN A 215 -21.13 20.01 28.58
N ARG A 216 -21.76 19.35 27.60
CA ARG A 216 -21.13 18.79 26.39
C ARG A 216 -19.99 19.70 25.90
N PRO A 217 -18.72 19.48 26.32
CA PRO A 217 -17.63 20.41 26.05
C PRO A 217 -17.28 20.39 24.56
N GLU A 218 -17.76 19.36 23.88
CA GLU A 218 -17.76 19.27 22.43
C GLU A 218 -18.56 20.40 21.76
N LEU A 219 -19.64 20.89 22.41
CA LEU A 219 -20.41 22.04 21.93
C LEU A 219 -19.75 23.40 22.24
N SER A 220 -18.78 23.46 23.17
CA SER A 220 -18.02 24.68 23.46
C SER A 220 -16.76 24.83 22.63
N LEU A 221 -16.33 23.77 21.92
CA LEU A 221 -15.25 23.93 20.96
C LEU A 221 -15.67 24.96 19.91
N PRO A 222 -14.83 25.97 19.63
CA PRO A 222 -15.08 26.83 18.50
C PRO A 222 -15.16 26.03 17.20
N GLU A 223 -15.83 26.58 16.19
CA GLU A 223 -15.79 25.99 14.85
C GLU A 223 -14.34 25.86 14.35
N PHE A 224 -14.08 24.83 13.53
CA PHE A 224 -12.77 24.50 12.99
C PHE A 224 -11.74 24.18 14.08
N THR A 225 -12.17 23.41 15.08
CA THR A 225 -11.31 22.99 16.20
C THR A 225 -11.27 21.48 16.34
N ILE A 226 -10.06 20.97 16.57
CA ILE A 226 -9.78 19.61 17.01
C ILE A 226 -9.35 19.70 18.47
N GLY A 227 -10.18 19.20 19.38
CA GLY A 227 -9.80 19.06 20.79
C GLY A 227 -9.01 17.77 21.01
N ILE A 228 -7.97 17.79 21.83
CA ILE A 228 -7.27 16.60 22.31
C ILE A 228 -7.32 16.60 23.83
N ARG A 229 -7.99 15.62 24.42
CA ARG A 229 -8.18 15.48 25.87
C ARG A 229 -7.72 14.12 26.38
N VAL A 230 -7.61 14.00 27.69
CA VAL A 230 -7.47 12.70 28.37
C VAL A 230 -8.79 12.39 29.06
N GLN A 231 -9.37 11.22 28.82
CA GLN A 231 -10.55 10.77 29.55
C GLN A 231 -10.67 9.24 29.55
N THR A 232 -10.51 8.64 30.73
CA THR A 232 -10.61 7.18 30.89
C THR A 232 -12.05 6.72 30.72
N GLY A 233 -12.24 5.58 30.04
CA GLY A 233 -13.54 4.94 29.86
C GLY A 233 -14.40 5.48 28.72
N VAL A 234 -13.90 6.43 27.92
CA VAL A 234 -14.60 6.93 26.72
C VAL A 234 -14.35 6.06 25.50
N CYS A 235 -13.09 5.65 25.30
CA CYS A 235 -12.73 4.79 24.18
C CYS A 235 -13.11 3.33 24.46
N THR A 236 -13.30 2.54 23.40
CA THR A 236 -13.59 1.11 23.49
C THR A 236 -12.49 0.38 24.26
N THR A 237 -12.85 -0.73 24.91
CA THR A 237 -11.90 -1.51 25.71
C THR A 237 -10.69 -1.94 24.86
N GLY A 238 -9.49 -1.54 25.29
CA GLY A 238 -8.23 -1.83 24.60
C GLY A 238 -7.75 -0.74 23.64
N ALA A 239 -8.58 0.26 23.31
CA ALA A 239 -8.15 1.40 22.51
C ALA A 239 -7.32 2.38 23.34
N LEU A 240 -6.18 2.80 22.79
CA LEU A 240 -5.25 3.75 23.42
C LEU A 240 -5.74 5.19 23.28
N ALA A 241 -6.48 5.45 22.21
CA ALA A 241 -7.16 6.70 21.94
C ALA A 241 -8.38 6.43 21.03
N CYS A 242 -9.21 7.44 20.83
CA CYS A 242 -10.32 7.41 19.90
C CYS A 242 -10.69 8.83 19.46
N ALA A 243 -11.08 8.97 18.20
CA ALA A 243 -11.57 10.20 17.63
C ALA A 243 -13.09 10.16 17.44
N ASN A 244 -13.73 11.26 17.78
CA ASN A 244 -15.10 11.57 17.39
C ASN A 244 -15.07 12.80 16.49
N TYR A 245 -15.97 12.87 15.53
CA TYR A 245 -16.12 14.03 14.64
C TYR A 245 -17.61 14.36 14.45
N GLY A 246 -17.89 15.62 14.17
CA GLY A 246 -19.25 16.12 13.97
C GLY A 246 -19.91 15.68 12.66
N PRO A 247 -21.23 15.90 12.49
CA PRO A 247 -22.06 16.85 13.23
C PRO A 247 -22.65 16.37 14.56
N ALA A 248 -22.63 15.07 14.87
CA ALA A 248 -23.08 14.54 16.15
C ALA A 248 -22.00 13.63 16.75
N PRO A 249 -21.69 13.73 18.06
CA PRO A 249 -22.28 14.64 19.05
C PRO A 249 -21.68 16.06 19.06
N LEU A 250 -20.63 16.32 18.29
CA LEU A 250 -19.80 17.52 18.46
C LEU A 250 -20.36 18.81 17.84
N GLY A 251 -21.28 18.71 16.89
CA GLY A 251 -21.62 19.81 15.98
C GLY A 251 -20.69 19.84 14.76
N GLN A 252 -21.13 20.50 13.69
CA GLN A 252 -20.35 20.60 12.43
C GLN A 252 -18.96 21.20 12.68
N ASN A 253 -18.00 20.82 11.82
CA ASN A 253 -16.65 21.39 11.75
C ASN A 253 -15.88 21.31 13.09
N ARG A 254 -16.05 20.21 13.82
CA ARG A 254 -15.38 19.92 15.08
C ARG A 254 -14.96 18.46 15.14
N ALA A 255 -13.82 18.20 15.76
CA ALA A 255 -13.36 16.87 16.11
C ALA A 255 -12.85 16.85 17.56
N MET A 256 -12.91 15.68 18.19
CA MET A 256 -12.42 15.45 19.54
C MET A 256 -11.65 14.14 19.57
N ILE A 257 -10.38 14.21 19.92
CA ILE A 257 -9.51 13.09 20.19
C ILE A 257 -9.47 12.89 21.71
N THR A 258 -9.78 11.67 22.15
CA THR A 258 -9.69 11.29 23.56
C THR A 258 -8.59 10.26 23.73
N LEU A 259 -7.62 10.57 24.58
CA LEU A 259 -6.55 9.67 25.00
C LEU A 259 -6.99 8.92 26.27
N ALA A 260 -6.69 7.62 26.34
CA ALA A 260 -7.08 6.79 27.49
C ALA A 260 -6.26 7.07 28.76
N LEU A 261 -5.02 7.56 28.59
CA LEU A 261 -4.04 7.80 29.65
C LEU A 261 -3.37 9.17 29.48
N SER A 262 -2.97 9.78 30.60
CA SER A 262 -2.23 11.05 30.61
C SER A 262 -0.75 10.87 30.24
N GLY A 263 -0.09 11.99 29.92
CA GLY A 263 1.36 12.01 29.71
C GLY A 263 1.84 11.64 28.30
N GLY A 264 0.92 11.47 27.33
CA GLY A 264 1.27 11.45 25.90
C GLY A 264 2.18 10.30 25.46
N LEU A 265 2.18 9.17 26.16
CA LEU A 265 3.10 8.04 25.92
C LEU A 265 2.82 7.24 24.63
N ASN A 266 1.88 7.67 23.79
CA ASN A 266 1.58 6.96 22.56
C ASN A 266 1.56 7.92 21.35
N VAL A 267 2.75 8.12 20.80
CA VAL A 267 3.02 8.96 19.62
C VAL A 267 2.15 8.51 18.45
N SER A 268 2.12 7.20 18.17
CA SER A 268 1.36 6.63 17.07
C SER A 268 -0.15 6.78 17.28
N ALA A 269 -0.67 6.63 18.50
CA ALA A 269 -2.09 6.85 18.77
C ALA A 269 -2.50 8.31 18.49
N THR A 270 -1.70 9.30 18.89
CA THR A 270 -2.05 10.71 18.63
C THR A 270 -2.09 10.99 17.12
N ALA A 271 -1.08 10.55 16.36
CA ALA A 271 -1.03 10.76 14.91
C ALA A 271 -2.18 10.01 14.19
N HIS A 272 -2.48 8.79 14.61
CA HIS A 272 -3.59 7.99 14.10
C HIS A 272 -4.95 8.68 14.30
N GLU A 273 -5.25 9.13 15.52
CA GLU A 273 -6.50 9.83 15.80
C GLU A 273 -6.58 11.21 15.13
N MET A 274 -5.43 11.85 14.88
CA MET A 274 -5.38 13.04 14.03
C MET A 274 -5.80 12.71 12.60
N GLY A 275 -5.42 11.56 12.05
CA GLY A 275 -5.94 11.05 10.78
C GLY A 275 -7.47 11.02 10.76
N HIS A 276 -8.09 10.41 11.77
CA HIS A 276 -9.55 10.39 11.90
C HIS A 276 -10.17 11.78 12.08
N ALA A 277 -9.55 12.67 12.85
CA ALA A 277 -10.01 14.04 13.02
C ALA A 277 -9.94 14.86 11.71
N TYR A 278 -9.13 14.42 10.73
CA TYR A 278 -9.08 14.96 9.37
C TYR A 278 -9.98 14.21 8.38
N GLY A 279 -10.75 13.23 8.85
CA GLY A 279 -11.69 12.45 8.06
C GLY A 279 -11.06 11.29 7.30
N MET A 280 -9.93 10.79 7.78
CA MET A 280 -9.35 9.57 7.25
C MET A 280 -9.98 8.35 7.92
N GLY A 281 -10.36 7.37 7.11
CA GLY A 281 -10.75 6.03 7.50
C GLY A 281 -9.53 5.13 7.65
N HIS A 282 -9.77 4.00 8.30
CA HIS A 282 -8.77 2.97 8.45
C HIS A 282 -8.50 2.22 7.14
N ILE A 283 -7.25 1.75 7.02
CA ILE A 283 -6.77 0.99 5.88
C ILE A 283 -6.36 -0.42 6.33
N GLN A 284 -6.98 -1.43 5.73
CA GLN A 284 -6.51 -2.82 5.84
C GLN A 284 -5.24 -3.02 5.03
N THR A 285 -4.33 -3.75 5.65
CA THR A 285 -3.11 -4.19 5.01
C THR A 285 -3.28 -5.64 4.59
N PRO A 286 -3.01 -5.99 3.33
CA PRO A 286 -2.84 -7.39 2.98
C PRO A 286 -1.72 -7.97 3.85
N ALA A 287 -1.96 -9.13 4.48
CA ALA A 287 -1.24 -9.66 5.64
C ALA A 287 0.27 -9.95 5.48
N ALA A 288 0.91 -9.50 4.41
CA ALA A 288 2.37 -9.51 4.29
C ALA A 288 2.93 -8.27 5.00
N GLY A 289 3.54 -8.47 6.18
CA GLY A 289 4.07 -7.45 7.11
C GLY A 289 5.22 -6.57 6.58
N ARG A 290 5.06 -6.06 5.36
CA ARG A 290 6.00 -5.20 4.67
C ARG A 290 5.93 -3.78 5.23
N PRO A 291 7.08 -3.14 5.49
CA PRO A 291 7.11 -1.78 6.05
C PRO A 291 6.30 -0.76 5.25
N GLU A 292 6.25 -0.89 3.92
CA GLU A 292 5.56 0.05 3.04
C GLU A 292 4.03 0.00 3.18
N PHE A 293 3.50 -1.05 3.78
CA PHE A 293 2.08 -1.19 4.09
C PHE A 293 1.80 -0.96 5.58
N ARG A 294 2.74 -0.51 6.40
CA ARG A 294 2.46 -0.16 7.80
C ARG A 294 1.78 1.21 7.90
N PHE A 295 0.58 1.32 7.34
CA PHE A 295 -0.17 2.57 7.29
C PHE A 295 -0.37 3.12 8.71
N MET A 296 -0.20 4.43 8.87
CA MET A 296 -0.58 5.09 10.11
C MET A 296 -2.06 4.85 10.41
N MET A 297 -2.91 4.82 9.39
CA MET A 297 -4.34 4.50 9.49
C MET A 297 -4.63 2.99 9.57
N ASN A 298 -3.65 2.14 9.85
CA ASN A 298 -3.90 0.73 10.15
C ASN A 298 -4.15 0.54 11.65
N SER A 299 -5.23 -0.14 12.00
CA SER A 299 -5.64 -0.39 13.39
C SER A 299 -4.67 -1.31 14.17
N ASN A 300 -3.83 -2.09 13.49
CA ASN A 300 -2.94 -3.10 14.10
C ASN A 300 -1.45 -2.77 13.99
N SER A 301 -1.06 -1.78 13.19
CA SER A 301 0.34 -1.47 12.89
C SER A 301 0.56 0.04 12.74
N GLY A 302 0.32 0.78 13.83
CA GLY A 302 0.44 2.23 13.82
C GLY A 302 1.87 2.69 13.57
N ALA A 303 2.14 3.19 12.36
CA ALA A 303 3.29 4.07 12.14
C ALA A 303 3.10 5.37 12.94
N GLU A 304 4.20 5.97 13.37
CA GLU A 304 4.18 7.24 14.11
C GLU A 304 3.82 8.43 13.23
N GLN A 305 3.84 8.26 11.90
CA GLN A 305 3.59 9.28 10.89
C GLN A 305 2.98 8.64 9.63
N MET A 306 2.38 9.46 8.77
CA MET A 306 1.91 8.99 7.46
C MET A 306 3.03 8.33 6.68
N THR A 307 2.75 7.13 6.18
CA THR A 307 3.59 6.41 5.23
C THR A 307 3.66 7.14 3.90
N ASP A 308 4.65 6.79 3.07
CA ASP A 308 4.78 7.37 1.72
C ASP A 308 3.55 7.06 0.85
N ALA A 309 2.91 5.91 1.06
CA ALA A 309 1.69 5.52 0.37
C ALA A 309 0.48 6.38 0.81
N GLU A 310 0.32 6.68 2.10
CA GLU A 310 -0.70 7.61 2.59
C GLU A 310 -0.46 9.04 2.09
N LYS A 311 0.80 9.50 2.16
CA LYS A 311 1.20 10.82 1.63
C LYS A 311 0.85 10.95 0.15
N LEU A 312 1.16 9.92 -0.64
CA LEU A 312 0.81 9.86 -2.05
C LEU A 312 -0.71 9.90 -2.24
N ALA A 313 -1.46 9.08 -1.50
CA ALA A 313 -2.92 9.03 -1.61
C ALA A 313 -3.56 10.40 -1.30
N VAL A 314 -3.15 11.06 -0.21
CA VAL A 314 -3.62 12.42 0.14
C VAL A 314 -3.30 13.41 -0.97
N THR A 315 -2.06 13.40 -1.48
CA THR A 315 -1.61 14.30 -2.54
C THR A 315 -2.42 14.10 -3.83
N LEU A 316 -2.59 12.85 -4.26
CA LEU A 316 -3.33 12.52 -5.49
C LEU A 316 -4.81 12.84 -5.36
N ALA A 317 -5.43 12.51 -4.23
CA ALA A 317 -6.82 12.85 -3.97
C ALA A 317 -7.05 14.35 -4.09
N ARG A 318 -6.20 15.16 -3.42
CA ARG A 318 -6.35 16.62 -3.41
C ARG A 318 -6.05 17.26 -4.76
N ASN A 319 -4.98 16.84 -5.44
CA ASN A 319 -4.61 17.33 -6.76
C ASN A 319 -5.63 16.93 -7.84
N GLY A 320 -6.23 15.74 -7.72
CA GLY A 320 -7.29 15.27 -8.61
C GLY A 320 -8.68 15.82 -8.28
N GLY A 321 -8.79 16.75 -7.33
CA GLY A 321 -10.01 17.54 -7.11
C GLY A 321 -10.88 17.10 -5.93
N LEU A 322 -10.46 16.15 -5.09
CA LEU A 322 -11.21 15.78 -3.90
C LEU A 322 -11.39 16.99 -2.97
N ARG A 323 -12.63 17.27 -2.55
CA ARG A 323 -13.00 18.40 -1.69
C ARG A 323 -14.03 17.99 -0.64
N ALA A 324 -14.17 18.82 0.39
CA ALA A 324 -15.15 18.62 1.45
C ALA A 324 -16.56 18.43 0.91
N GLY A 325 -17.24 17.40 1.44
CA GLY A 325 -18.61 17.07 1.04
C GLY A 325 -18.72 16.31 -0.28
N MET A 326 -17.61 15.99 -0.94
CA MET A 326 -17.64 15.19 -2.17
C MET A 326 -18.16 13.78 -1.90
N THR A 327 -19.07 13.31 -2.74
CA THR A 327 -19.60 11.94 -2.71
C THR A 327 -18.66 10.95 -3.40
N ARG A 328 -18.81 9.65 -3.07
CA ARG A 328 -18.08 8.57 -3.76
C ARG A 328 -18.30 8.62 -5.28
N ALA A 329 -19.53 8.85 -5.72
CA ALA A 329 -19.87 8.94 -7.16
C ALA A 329 -19.15 10.10 -7.87
N GLN A 330 -18.99 11.25 -7.22
CA GLN A 330 -18.23 12.38 -7.77
C GLN A 330 -16.73 12.05 -7.86
N ALA A 331 -16.16 11.44 -6.83
CA ALA A 331 -14.75 11.02 -6.87
C ALA A 331 -14.49 9.93 -7.92
N PHE A 332 -15.43 9.01 -8.10
CA PHE A 332 -15.38 8.04 -9.19
C PHE A 332 -15.40 8.73 -10.56
N GLY A 333 -16.27 9.73 -10.75
CA GLY A 333 -16.31 10.55 -11.98
C GLY A 333 -15.02 11.31 -12.28
N LEU A 334 -14.20 11.58 -11.26
CA LEU A 334 -12.86 12.18 -11.39
C LEU A 334 -11.73 11.15 -11.55
N GLY A 335 -12.04 9.85 -11.52
CA GLY A 335 -11.05 8.77 -11.61
C GLY A 335 -10.18 8.62 -10.36
N LEU A 336 -10.59 9.18 -9.21
CA LEU A 336 -9.85 9.14 -7.95
C LEU A 336 -9.97 7.80 -7.22
N ILE A 337 -11.04 7.07 -7.49
CA ILE A 337 -11.35 5.77 -6.88
C ILE A 337 -11.81 4.79 -7.98
N ASN A 338 -11.86 3.51 -7.64
CA ASN A 338 -12.39 2.47 -8.53
C ASN A 338 -13.92 2.36 -8.41
N GLN A 339 -14.57 1.66 -9.35
CA GLN A 339 -16.01 1.39 -9.28
C GLN A 339 -16.37 0.51 -8.09
#